data_AF-A0A951HVZ9-F1
#
_entry.id   AF-A0A951HVZ9-F1
#
_cell.length_a   1.000
_cell.length_b   1.000
_cell.length_c   1.000
_cell.angle_alpha   90.00
_cell.angle_beta   90.00
_cell.angle_gamma   90.00
#
_symmetry.space_group_name_H-M   'P 1'
#
loop_
_entity.id
_entity.type
_entity.pdbx_description
1 polymer ?
#
loop_
_entity_poly.entity_id
_entity_poly.type
_entity_poly.pdbx_seq_one_letter_code
_entity_poly.pdbx_strand_id
1 'polypeptide(L)' 'MTMQLNRNVLFVLIGALCAVVAMLGYKLYQHNKQPQGVQINLGPTGVSIEKK' A
#
# COMPACT_ATOMS: atom_id res chain seq x y z
N MET A 1 -22.80 10.57 34.37
CA MET A 1 -22.23 11.56 33.42
C MET A 1 -20.94 10.99 32.84
N THR A 2 -21.03 10.03 31.90
CA THR A 2 -19.88 9.21 31.45
C THR A 2 -19.70 9.17 29.93
N MET A 3 -20.37 10.05 29.18
CA MET A 3 -20.45 9.98 27.71
C MET A 3 -19.69 11.12 26.98
N GLN A 4 -18.68 11.72 27.61
CA GLN A 4 -17.82 12.73 26.97
C GLN A 4 -16.41 12.20 26.68
N LEU A 5 -15.84 11.38 27.58
CA LEU A 5 -14.50 10.81 27.40
C LEU A 5 -14.43 9.79 26.24
N ASN A 6 -15.49 9.00 26.02
CA ASN A 6 -15.53 7.93 25.01
C ASN A 6 -15.54 8.45 23.55
N ARG A 7 -16.06 9.67 23.32
CA ARG A 7 -16.08 10.26 21.96
C ARG A 7 -14.66 10.60 21.49
N ASN A 8 -13.86 11.22 22.36
CA ASN A 8 -12.47 11.54 22.02
C ASN A 8 -11.64 10.28 21.80
N VAL A 9 -11.83 9.25 22.64
CA VAL A 9 -11.15 7.96 22.45
C VAL A 9 -11.52 7.33 21.11
N LEU A 10 -12.80 7.36 20.72
CA LEU A 10 -13.24 6.85 19.43
C LEU A 10 -12.59 7.60 18.26
N PHE A 11 -12.51 8.93 18.32
CA PHE A 11 -11.84 9.73 17.29
C PHE A 11 -10.33 9.48 17.24
N VAL A 12 -9.67 9.30 18.38
CA VAL A 12 -8.25 8.92 18.44
C VAL A 12 -8.04 7.54 17.84
N LEU A 13 -8.92 6.58 18.13
CA LEU A 13 -8.87 5.23 17.59
C LEU A 13 -9.02 5.24 16.06
N ILE A 14 -9.97 6.02 15.54
CA ILE A 14 -10.19 6.20 14.10
C ILE A 14 -8.97 6.87 13.45
N GLY A 15 -8.43 7.92 14.06
CA GLY A 15 -7.22 8.60 13.57
C GLY A 15 -6.02 7.66 13.51
N ALA A 16 -5.82 6.85 14.54
CA ALA A 16 -4.77 5.83 14.59
C ALA A 16 -4.95 4.76 13.50
N LEU A 17 -6.18 4.27 13.30
CA LEU A 17 -6.49 3.30 12.25
C LEU A 17 -6.20 3.87 10.85
N CYS A 18 -6.63 5.10 10.58
CA CYS A 18 -6.35 5.78 9.32
C CYS A 18 -4.84 5.96 9.08
N ALA A 19 -4.07 6.33 10.11
CA ALA A 19 -2.62 6.46 10.00
C ALA A 19 -1.93 5.13 9.67
N VAL A 20 -2.35 4.03 10.30
CA VAL A 20 -1.84 2.68 10.02
C VAL A 20 -2.15 2.27 8.57
N VAL A 21 -3.38 2.48 8.12
CA VAL A 21 -3.79 2.17 6.74
C VAL A 21 -3.03 3.02 5.72
N ALA A 22 -2.82 4.31 5.99
CA ALA A 22 -2.04 5.18 5.11
C ALA A 22 -0.58 4.72 5.00
N MET A 23 0.04 4.32 6.12
CA MET A 23 1.43 3.84 6.13
C MET A 23 1.58 2.51 5.40
N LEU A 24 0.69 1.54 5.67
CA LEU A 24 0.68 0.25 4.98
C LEU A 24 0.32 0.42 3.50
N GLY A 25 -0.66 1.26 3.19
CA GLY A 25 -1.05 1.60 1.83
C GLY A 25 0.11 2.25 1.07
N TYR A 26 0.88 3.15 1.68
CA TYR A 26 2.05 3.75 1.05
C TYR A 26 3.16 2.71 0.81
N LYS A 27 3.43 1.83 1.79
CA LYS A 27 4.43 0.77 1.64
C LYS A 27 4.03 -0.25 0.59
N LEU A 28 2.75 -0.63 0.55
CA LEU A 28 2.17 -1.55 -0.42
C LEU A 28 2.11 -0.92 -1.80
N TYR A 29 1.77 0.37 -1.90
CA TYR A 29 1.76 1.11 -3.14
C TYR A 29 3.17 1.31 -3.69
N GLN A 30 4.16 1.59 -2.84
CA GLN A 30 5.57 1.55 -3.24
C GLN A 30 5.99 0.15 -3.68
N HIS A 31 5.57 -0.91 -2.97
CA HIS A 31 5.90 -2.28 -3.34
C HIS A 31 5.24 -2.72 -4.65
N ASN A 32 4.01 -2.28 -4.93
CA ASN A 32 3.34 -2.48 -6.21
C ASN A 32 3.86 -1.53 -7.31
N LYS A 33 4.44 -0.38 -6.92
CA LYS A 33 5.16 0.53 -7.81
C LYS A 33 6.59 0.10 -8.10
N GLN A 34 7.16 -0.83 -7.32
CA GLN A 34 8.31 -1.58 -7.80
C GLN A 34 7.76 -2.34 -9.00
N PRO A 35 8.17 -1.96 -10.21
CA PRO A 35 7.54 -2.51 -11.38
C PRO A 35 7.85 -4.01 -11.36
N GLN A 36 6.81 -4.81 -11.11
CA GLN A 36 6.56 -6.00 -11.92
C GLN A 36 6.19 -5.59 -13.36
N GLY A 37 6.63 -4.41 -13.81
CA GLY A 37 6.90 -4.15 -15.20
C GLY A 37 7.90 -5.21 -15.59
N VAL A 38 7.36 -6.25 -16.21
CA VAL A 38 8.01 -7.19 -17.12
C VAL A 38 9.47 -6.83 -17.27
N GLN A 39 10.36 -7.67 -16.77
CA GLN A 39 11.76 -7.65 -17.20
C GLN A 39 11.76 -7.99 -18.69
N ILE A 40 11.38 -7.02 -19.53
CA ILE A 40 11.65 -7.05 -20.95
C ILE A 40 13.15 -6.79 -20.97
N ASN A 41 13.91 -7.86 -20.76
CA ASN A 41 15.29 -7.91 -21.18
C ASN A 41 15.22 -7.70 -22.69
N LEU A 42 15.29 -6.42 -23.09
CA LEU A 42 15.60 -6.00 -24.44
C LEU A 42 17.08 -6.38 -24.66
N GLY A 43 17.33 -7.69 -24.73
CA GLY A 43 18.53 -8.16 -25.39
C GLY A 43 18.52 -7.61 -26.82
N PRO A 44 19.69 -7.51 -27.47
CA PRO A 44 19.80 -7.07 -28.87
C PRO A 44 19.00 -7.95 -29.87
N THR A 45 18.33 -8.99 -29.40
CA THR A 45 17.41 -9.86 -30.13
C THR A 45 16.06 -9.84 -29.39
N GLY A 46 15.01 -9.39 -30.06
CA GLY A 46 13.75 -8.93 -29.45
C GLY A 46 13.04 -9.89 -28.49
N VAL A 47 12.37 -9.29 -27.51
CA VAL A 47 11.24 -9.75 -26.69
C VAL A 47 10.88 -11.24 -26.79
N SER A 48 11.33 -12.06 -25.82
CA SER A 48 10.75 -13.38 -25.54
C SER A 48 9.75 -13.27 -24.39
N ILE A 49 8.46 -13.43 -24.68
CA ILE A 49 7.39 -13.56 -23.67
C ILE A 49 7.16 -15.07 -23.48
N GLU A 50 7.92 -15.68 -22.58
CA GLU A 50 7.58 -17.03 -22.11
C GLU A 50 6.44 -16.92 -21.10
N LYS A 51 5.24 -17.30 -21.56
CA LYS A 51 4.07 -17.50 -20.71
C LYS A 51 4.02 -18.99 -20.35
N LYS A 52 4.19 -19.33 -19.07
CA LYS A 52 4.01 -20.70 -18.57
C LYS A 52 2.57 -20.96 -18.17
#